data_AF-A0A7K8E3S1-F1
#
_entry.id   AF-A0A7K8E3S1-F1
#
_cell.length_a   1.000
_cell.length_b   1.000
_cell.length_c   1.000
_cell.angle_alpha   90.00
_cell.angle_beta   90.00
_cell.angle_gamma   90.00
#
_symmetry.space_group_name_H-M   'P 1'
#
loop_
_entity.id
_entity.type
_entity.pdbx_description
1 polymer ?
#
loop_
_entity_poly.entity_id
_entity_poly.type
_entity_poly.pdbx_seq_one_letter_code
_entity_poly.pdbx_strand_id
1 'polypeptide(L)'
;MRMTLSTLNWRRREMVRWLVTCATEVGVRALVSILQSWYSLFTPTEATSIVAATVMSHNTILRLSLDYPQREELASCARTLALQCAMKDPQNCALSALTLCEKDHIAFETAYQIVIDAASTGMTYTQLFTIARYMEHRGYPLRAFKLASLAMTHLNLAYNQDTHPAINDVLWACALSHSLGKNELAAIIPLVVKSVHCATVLSDILRRCTMTAPGLAGIPGRRNSGKLMSTDKAPLRQLLDATISAYINTTHSRLTHISPRHYGEFIEFLSKARETFLLAQDGHIQFAQFIDNLKQIYKGKKKLMLLVRERFG
;
A
#
# COMPACT_ATOMS: atom_id res chain seq x y z
N MET A 1 -17.16 -9.39 -32.77
CA MET A 1 -16.83 -8.87 -31.42
C MET A 1 -18.04 -8.65 -30.51
N ARG A 2 -19.06 -7.89 -30.92
CA ARG A 2 -20.26 -7.60 -30.10
C ARG A 2 -20.89 -8.83 -29.43
N MET A 3 -21.07 -9.90 -30.19
CA MET A 3 -21.67 -11.16 -29.71
C MET A 3 -20.84 -11.91 -28.66
N THR A 4 -19.57 -11.53 -28.47
CA THR A 4 -18.63 -12.23 -27.58
C THR A 4 -18.30 -11.41 -26.32
N LEU A 5 -18.89 -10.22 -26.16
CA LEU A 5 -18.60 -9.30 -25.04
C LEU A 5 -18.86 -9.93 -23.66
N SER A 6 -19.84 -10.82 -23.57
CA SER A 6 -20.20 -11.55 -22.36
C SER A 6 -19.47 -12.89 -22.19
N THR A 7 -18.65 -13.31 -23.16
CA THR A 7 -18.01 -14.63 -23.16
C THR A 7 -16.52 -14.51 -22.77
N LEU A 8 -16.20 -14.78 -21.51
CA LEU A 8 -14.82 -14.82 -21.01
C LEU A 8 -14.14 -16.15 -21.40
N ASN A 9 -13.60 -16.22 -22.61
CA ASN A 9 -12.73 -17.33 -23.02
C ASN A 9 -11.34 -16.80 -23.44
N TRP A 10 -10.30 -17.62 -23.34
CA TRP A 10 -8.93 -17.24 -23.75
C TRP A 10 -8.88 -16.78 -25.21
N ARG A 11 -9.72 -17.38 -26.06
CA ARG A 11 -9.92 -17.00 -27.47
C ARG A 11 -10.37 -15.55 -27.62
N ARG A 12 -11.09 -14.96 -26.65
CA ARG A 12 -11.50 -13.56 -26.67
C ARG A 12 -10.31 -12.61 -26.67
N ARG A 13 -9.31 -12.88 -25.83
CA ARG A 13 -8.09 -12.03 -25.81
C ARG A 13 -7.34 -12.09 -27.13
N GLU A 14 -7.28 -13.25 -27.77
CA GLU A 14 -6.70 -13.39 -29.11
C GLU A 14 -7.53 -12.66 -30.17
N MET A 15 -8.86 -12.77 -30.15
CA MET A 15 -9.74 -12.03 -31.05
C MET A 15 -9.58 -10.52 -30.91
N VAL A 16 -9.44 -10.00 -29.68
CA VAL A 16 -9.17 -8.56 -29.45
C VAL A 16 -7.84 -8.17 -30.09
N ARG A 17 -6.76 -8.91 -29.84
CA ARG A 17 -5.44 -8.63 -30.42
C ARG A 17 -5.45 -8.73 -31.94
N TRP A 18 -6.12 -9.73 -32.49
CA TRP A 18 -6.29 -9.92 -33.92
C TRP A 18 -7.04 -8.74 -34.54
N LEU A 19 -8.15 -8.30 -33.94
CA LEU A 19 -8.89 -7.13 -34.42
C LEU A 19 -8.03 -5.87 -34.42
N VAL A 20 -7.25 -5.63 -33.36
CA VAL A 20 -6.33 -4.50 -33.30
C VAL A 20 -5.27 -4.62 -34.40
N THR A 21 -4.74 -5.82 -34.65
CA THR A 21 -3.77 -6.08 -35.72
C THR A 21 -4.36 -5.75 -37.10
N CYS A 22 -5.58 -6.23 -37.39
CA CYS A 22 -6.26 -5.89 -38.64
C CYS A 22 -6.53 -4.38 -38.75
N ALA A 23 -6.93 -3.71 -37.67
CA ALA A 23 -7.12 -2.27 -37.68
C ALA A 23 -5.79 -1.52 -37.89
N THR A 24 -4.67 -2.04 -37.38
CA THR A 24 -3.33 -1.53 -37.68
C THR A 24 -2.96 -1.74 -39.14
N GLU A 25 -3.32 -2.85 -39.78
CA GLU A 25 -3.06 -3.07 -41.21
C GLU A 25 -3.90 -2.15 -42.12
N VAL A 26 -5.12 -1.82 -41.71
CA VAL A 26 -5.99 -0.90 -42.45
C VAL A 26 -5.54 0.56 -42.31
N GLY A 27 -5.03 0.96 -41.14
CA GLY A 27 -4.43 2.27 -40.91
C GLY A 27 -5.09 3.12 -39.82
N VAL A 28 -4.62 4.36 -39.67
CA VAL A 28 -4.94 5.27 -38.56
C VAL A 28 -6.44 5.45 -38.34
N ARG A 29 -7.22 5.63 -39.41
CA ARG A 29 -8.68 5.83 -39.31
C ARG A 29 -9.41 4.63 -38.69
N ALA A 30 -8.96 3.41 -38.99
CA ALA A 30 -9.54 2.21 -38.39
C ALA A 30 -9.20 2.14 -36.90
N LEU A 31 -7.96 2.49 -36.52
CA LEU A 31 -7.57 2.59 -35.11
C LEU A 31 -8.38 3.63 -34.34
N VAL A 32 -8.56 4.84 -34.89
CA VAL A 32 -9.42 5.88 -34.30
C VAL A 32 -10.85 5.38 -34.13
N SER A 33 -11.41 4.71 -35.15
CA SER A 33 -12.78 4.19 -35.12
C SER A 33 -12.98 3.14 -34.00
N ILE A 34 -12.04 2.21 -33.83
CA ILE A 34 -12.16 1.19 -32.77
C ILE A 34 -11.96 1.78 -31.37
N LEU A 35 -11.13 2.82 -31.22
CA LEU A 35 -10.96 3.54 -29.95
C LEU A 35 -12.24 4.32 -29.60
N GLN A 36 -12.85 5.01 -30.55
CA GLN A 36 -14.09 5.77 -30.31
C GLN A 36 -15.30 4.84 -30.06
N SER A 37 -15.31 3.66 -30.68
CA SER A 37 -16.41 2.68 -30.58
C SER A 37 -16.17 1.60 -29.52
N TRP A 38 -15.21 1.80 -28.62
CA TRP A 38 -14.70 0.77 -27.70
C TRP A 38 -15.79 0.12 -26.86
N TYR A 39 -16.76 0.89 -26.37
CA TYR A 39 -17.84 0.44 -25.49
C TYR A 39 -18.73 -0.63 -26.14
N SER A 40 -18.75 -0.68 -27.48
CA SER A 40 -19.50 -1.67 -28.25
C SER A 40 -18.66 -2.88 -28.66
N LEU A 41 -17.35 -2.88 -28.43
CA LEU A 41 -16.42 -3.89 -28.96
C LEU A 41 -15.64 -4.61 -27.86
N PHE A 42 -15.30 -3.92 -26.78
CA PHE A 42 -14.37 -4.36 -25.75
C PHE A 42 -14.93 -4.15 -24.34
N THR A 43 -14.47 -4.98 -23.40
CA THR A 43 -14.59 -4.67 -21.97
C THR A 43 -13.64 -3.52 -21.60
N PRO A 44 -13.87 -2.76 -20.52
CA PRO A 44 -12.97 -1.68 -20.09
C PRO A 44 -11.51 -2.13 -19.95
N THR A 45 -11.29 -3.31 -19.38
CA THR A 45 -9.96 -3.89 -19.19
C THR A 45 -9.29 -4.23 -20.52
N GLU A 46 -10.01 -4.80 -21.48
CA GLU A 46 -9.46 -5.08 -22.82
C GLU A 46 -9.13 -3.79 -23.58
N ALA A 47 -10.03 -2.81 -23.48
CA ALA A 47 -9.88 -1.52 -24.14
C ALA A 47 -8.62 -0.79 -23.66
N THR A 48 -8.36 -0.78 -22.34
CA THR A 48 -7.19 -0.11 -21.76
C THR A 48 -5.91 -0.92 -21.88
N SER A 49 -5.91 -2.19 -21.46
CA SER A 49 -4.68 -2.99 -21.35
C SER A 49 -4.21 -3.63 -22.65
N ILE A 50 -5.10 -3.81 -23.64
CA ILE A 50 -4.76 -4.41 -24.93
C ILE A 50 -4.85 -3.37 -26.04
N VAL A 51 -6.03 -2.77 -26.24
CA VAL A 51 -6.29 -1.91 -27.41
C VAL A 51 -5.48 -0.63 -27.34
N ALA A 52 -5.70 0.20 -26.30
CA ALA A 52 -4.98 1.46 -26.14
C ALA A 52 -3.47 1.26 -26.00
N ALA A 53 -3.03 0.27 -25.22
CA ALA A 53 -1.61 -0.06 -25.06
C ALA A 53 -0.94 -0.45 -26.40
N THR A 54 -1.61 -1.23 -27.23
CA THR A 54 -1.08 -1.63 -28.55
C THR A 54 -1.04 -0.44 -29.50
N VAL A 55 -2.10 0.36 -29.56
CA VAL A 55 -2.15 1.56 -30.40
C VAL A 55 -1.05 2.55 -30.05
N MET A 56 -0.81 2.77 -28.75
CA MET A 56 0.22 3.70 -28.26
C MET A 56 1.64 3.12 -28.27
N SER A 57 1.82 1.87 -28.71
CA SER A 57 3.12 1.21 -28.71
C SER A 57 4.06 1.76 -29.79
N HIS A 58 5.37 1.71 -29.52
CA HIS A 58 6.39 2.09 -30.49
C HIS A 58 6.33 1.25 -31.78
N ASN A 59 5.91 -0.01 -31.69
CA ASN A 59 5.77 -0.89 -32.84
C ASN A 59 4.71 -0.39 -33.83
N THR A 60 3.55 0.05 -33.31
CA THR A 60 2.46 0.62 -34.12
C THR A 60 2.91 1.90 -34.82
N ILE A 61 3.66 2.76 -34.12
CA ILE A 61 4.21 4.00 -34.68
C ILE A 61 5.12 3.71 -35.88
N LEU A 62 6.03 2.73 -35.74
CA LEU A 62 6.95 2.35 -36.81
C LEU A 62 6.21 1.68 -37.99
N ARG A 63 5.29 0.75 -37.71
CA ARG A 63 4.55 0.03 -38.75
C ARG A 63 3.73 0.95 -39.64
N LEU A 64 3.09 1.95 -39.05
CA LEU A 64 2.25 2.90 -39.77
C LEU A 64 3.01 4.13 -40.27
N SER A 65 4.31 4.26 -39.96
CA SER A 65 5.12 5.43 -40.29
C SER A 65 4.43 6.76 -39.91
N LEU A 66 3.83 6.78 -38.71
CA LEU A 66 2.95 7.88 -38.29
C LEU A 66 3.70 9.22 -38.23
N ASP A 67 3.10 10.28 -38.75
CA ASP A 67 3.56 11.64 -38.51
C ASP A 67 3.17 12.13 -37.10
N TYR A 68 3.65 13.30 -36.71
CA TYR A 68 3.35 13.85 -35.39
C TYR A 68 1.84 14.10 -35.16
N PRO A 69 1.09 14.72 -36.08
CA PRO A 69 -0.36 14.91 -35.94
C PRO A 69 -1.15 13.60 -35.73
N GLN A 70 -0.86 12.56 -36.51
CA GLN A 70 -1.53 11.26 -36.38
C GLN A 70 -1.23 10.57 -35.05
N ARG A 71 0.01 10.70 -34.55
CA ARG A 71 0.38 10.18 -33.23
C ARG A 71 -0.41 10.88 -32.12
N GLU A 72 -0.52 12.20 -32.18
CA GLU A 72 -1.29 12.99 -31.21
C GLU A 72 -2.78 12.69 -31.28
N GLU A 73 -3.36 12.51 -32.47
CA GLU A 73 -4.76 12.10 -32.64
C GLU A 73 -5.05 10.75 -31.97
N LEU A 74 -4.20 9.75 -32.23
CA LEU A 74 -4.33 8.42 -31.62
C LEU A 74 -4.10 8.46 -30.10
N ALA A 75 -3.11 9.21 -29.63
CA ALA A 75 -2.85 9.38 -28.21
C ALA A 75 -4.02 10.06 -27.51
N SER A 76 -4.61 11.09 -28.12
CA SER A 76 -5.81 11.77 -27.61
C SER A 76 -6.98 10.79 -27.47
N CYS A 77 -7.29 10.03 -28.52
CA CYS A 77 -8.36 9.03 -28.50
C CYS A 77 -8.12 7.94 -27.44
N ALA A 78 -6.87 7.46 -27.32
CA ALA A 78 -6.50 6.44 -26.34
C ALA A 78 -6.61 6.95 -24.90
N ARG A 79 -6.20 8.21 -24.62
CA ARG A 79 -6.38 8.86 -23.31
C ARG A 79 -7.86 9.00 -22.96
N THR A 80 -8.69 9.52 -23.87
CA THR A 80 -10.14 9.63 -23.65
C THR A 80 -10.78 8.28 -23.36
N LEU A 81 -10.46 7.25 -24.14
CA LEU A 81 -10.91 5.88 -23.90
C LEU A 81 -10.49 5.40 -22.50
N ALA A 82 -9.22 5.63 -22.13
CA ALA A 82 -8.68 5.14 -20.88
C ALA A 82 -9.37 5.78 -19.66
N LEU A 83 -9.63 7.09 -19.72
CA LEU A 83 -10.39 7.81 -18.70
C LEU A 83 -11.81 7.26 -18.57
N GLN A 84 -12.52 7.05 -19.69
CA GLN A 84 -13.87 6.49 -19.67
C GLN A 84 -13.90 5.07 -19.11
N CYS A 85 -12.89 4.25 -19.41
CA CYS A 85 -12.75 2.91 -18.85
C CYS A 85 -12.48 2.96 -17.35
N ALA A 86 -11.60 3.85 -16.89
CA ALA A 86 -11.31 4.05 -15.47
C ALA A 86 -12.52 4.57 -14.69
N MET A 87 -13.37 5.42 -15.28
CA MET A 87 -14.62 5.84 -14.64
C MET A 87 -15.61 4.67 -14.48
N LYS A 88 -15.64 3.74 -15.44
CA LYS A 88 -16.57 2.60 -15.43
C LYS A 88 -16.11 1.45 -14.56
N ASP A 89 -14.81 1.18 -14.54
CA ASP A 89 -14.19 0.10 -13.76
C ASP A 89 -12.83 0.56 -13.19
N PRO A 90 -12.85 1.40 -12.13
CA PRO A 90 -11.63 1.96 -11.57
C PRO A 90 -10.64 0.89 -11.08
N GLN A 91 -11.16 -0.19 -10.49
CA GLN A 91 -10.37 -1.28 -9.91
C GLN A 91 -9.41 -1.92 -10.93
N ASN A 92 -9.87 -2.12 -12.16
CA ASN A 92 -9.09 -2.80 -13.20
C ASN A 92 -8.42 -1.84 -14.18
N CYS A 93 -8.91 -0.60 -14.32
CA CYS A 93 -8.45 0.32 -15.36
C CYS A 93 -7.62 1.51 -14.86
N ALA A 94 -7.65 1.86 -13.57
CA ALA A 94 -7.01 3.07 -13.04
C ALA A 94 -5.51 3.16 -13.34
N LEU A 95 -4.73 2.10 -13.07
CA LEU A 95 -3.29 2.09 -13.31
C LEU A 95 -2.94 2.20 -14.79
N SER A 96 -3.72 1.51 -15.65
CA SER A 96 -3.57 1.59 -17.11
C SER A 96 -3.87 3.01 -17.59
N ALA A 97 -4.93 3.65 -17.09
CA ALA A 97 -5.28 5.02 -17.44
C ALA A 97 -4.19 6.02 -17.03
N LEU A 98 -3.64 5.89 -15.82
CA LEU A 98 -2.51 6.71 -15.36
C LEU A 98 -1.27 6.55 -16.24
N THR A 99 -0.98 5.32 -16.69
CA THR A 99 0.17 5.05 -17.57
C THR A 99 -0.05 5.62 -18.98
N LEU A 100 -1.24 5.45 -19.55
CA LEU A 100 -1.58 5.95 -20.88
C LEU A 100 -1.66 7.49 -20.92
N CYS A 101 -1.99 8.12 -19.80
CA CYS A 101 -2.09 9.58 -19.70
C CYS A 101 -0.79 10.26 -19.25
N GLU A 102 0.30 9.53 -18.97
CA GLU A 102 1.52 10.07 -18.34
C GLU A 102 2.12 11.30 -19.06
N LYS A 103 2.00 11.38 -20.39
CA LYS A 103 2.54 12.50 -21.19
C LYS A 103 1.64 13.73 -21.23
N ASP A 104 0.43 13.65 -20.69
CA ASP A 104 -0.58 14.71 -20.74
C ASP A 104 -0.98 15.12 -19.34
N HIS A 105 -0.61 16.33 -18.93
CA HIS A 105 -0.86 16.77 -17.58
C HIS A 105 -2.36 16.74 -17.22
N ILE A 106 -3.24 17.20 -18.11
CA ILE A 106 -4.68 17.32 -17.84
C ILE A 106 -5.32 15.93 -17.72
N ALA A 107 -5.03 15.04 -18.66
CA ALA A 107 -5.54 13.68 -18.62
C ALA A 107 -4.96 12.89 -17.44
N PHE A 108 -3.68 13.10 -17.10
CA PHE A 108 -3.06 12.45 -15.94
C PHE A 108 -3.70 12.90 -14.61
N GLU A 109 -3.94 14.21 -14.43
CA GLU A 109 -4.68 14.72 -13.28
C GLU A 109 -6.10 14.14 -13.20
N THR A 110 -6.78 14.05 -14.34
CA THR A 110 -8.13 13.48 -14.42
C THR A 110 -8.12 12.01 -14.02
N ALA A 111 -7.17 11.22 -14.53
CA ALA A 111 -6.99 9.82 -14.16
C ALA A 111 -6.69 9.67 -12.67
N TYR A 112 -5.82 10.52 -12.12
CA TYR A 112 -5.51 10.52 -10.69
C TYR A 112 -6.74 10.85 -9.84
N GLN A 113 -7.56 11.82 -10.25
CA GLN A 113 -8.77 12.16 -9.52
C GLN A 113 -9.79 11.01 -9.54
N ILE A 114 -9.95 10.29 -10.66
CA ILE A 114 -10.76 9.07 -10.73
C ILE A 114 -10.28 8.05 -9.69
N VAL A 115 -8.97 7.87 -9.51
CA VAL A 115 -8.41 6.97 -8.49
C VAL A 115 -8.81 7.41 -7.08
N ILE A 116 -8.71 8.71 -6.79
CA ILE A 116 -9.06 9.26 -5.47
C ILE A 116 -10.56 9.07 -5.18
N ASP A 117 -11.43 9.33 -6.15
CA ASP A 117 -12.87 9.18 -5.98
C ASP A 117 -13.25 7.70 -5.78
N ALA A 118 -12.63 6.81 -6.55
CA ALA A 118 -12.84 5.36 -6.46
C ALA A 118 -12.24 4.72 -5.19
N ALA A 119 -11.25 5.37 -4.59
CA ALA A 119 -10.64 4.92 -3.34
C ALA A 119 -11.67 4.84 -2.21
N SER A 120 -12.71 5.67 -2.22
CA SER A 120 -13.75 5.68 -1.17
C SER A 120 -14.88 4.66 -1.38
N THR A 121 -15.08 4.18 -2.62
CA THR A 121 -16.31 3.47 -3.04
C THR A 121 -16.10 2.00 -3.38
N GLY A 122 -14.86 1.55 -3.59
CA GLY A 122 -14.66 0.14 -3.90
C GLY A 122 -13.25 -0.35 -4.15
N MET A 123 -12.21 0.49 -4.18
CA MET A 123 -10.85 -0.04 -4.37
C MET A 123 -10.31 -0.75 -3.13
N THR A 124 -9.67 -1.89 -3.36
CA THR A 124 -8.97 -2.64 -2.32
C THR A 124 -7.68 -1.93 -1.91
N TYR A 125 -7.21 -2.17 -0.68
CA TYR A 125 -5.95 -1.59 -0.21
C TYR A 125 -4.76 -2.01 -1.09
N THR A 126 -4.75 -3.24 -1.64
CA THR A 126 -3.68 -3.74 -2.52
C THR A 126 -3.59 -2.95 -3.82
N GLN A 127 -4.74 -2.63 -4.44
CA GLN A 127 -4.81 -1.78 -5.62
C GLN A 127 -4.31 -0.37 -5.31
N LEU A 128 -4.77 0.22 -4.20
CA LEU A 128 -4.35 1.56 -3.79
C LEU A 128 -2.84 1.64 -3.53
N PHE A 129 -2.26 0.65 -2.85
CA PHE A 129 -0.80 0.59 -2.64
C PHE A 129 -0.02 0.43 -3.94
N THR A 130 -0.53 -0.38 -4.88
CA THR A 130 0.09 -0.54 -6.20
C THR A 130 0.13 0.79 -6.95
N ILE A 131 -0.97 1.55 -6.94
CA ILE A 131 -1.03 2.87 -7.60
C ILE A 131 -0.19 3.90 -6.82
N ALA A 132 -0.16 3.84 -5.49
CA ALA A 132 0.68 4.71 -4.67
C ALA A 132 2.18 4.51 -4.98
N ARG A 133 2.64 3.26 -5.11
CA ARG A 133 4.00 2.92 -5.54
C ARG A 133 4.30 3.44 -6.93
N TYR A 134 3.36 3.28 -7.86
CA TYR A 134 3.48 3.87 -9.19
C TYR A 134 3.70 5.39 -9.12
N MET A 135 2.92 6.11 -8.30
CA MET A 135 3.07 7.56 -8.12
C MET A 135 4.42 7.96 -7.55
N GLU A 136 4.93 7.21 -6.57
CA GLU A 136 6.27 7.45 -5.99
C GLU A 136 7.36 7.25 -7.06
N HIS A 137 7.30 6.15 -7.82
CA HIS A 137 8.26 5.86 -8.89
C HIS A 137 8.25 6.91 -10.01
N ARG A 138 7.11 7.57 -10.24
CA ARG A 138 7.00 8.67 -11.22
C ARG A 138 7.40 10.04 -10.65
N GLY A 139 7.84 10.11 -9.39
CA GLY A 139 8.30 11.36 -8.77
C GLY A 139 7.20 12.20 -8.14
N TYR A 140 6.04 11.61 -7.80
CA TYR A 140 4.92 12.29 -7.14
C TYR A 140 4.71 11.77 -5.70
N PRO A 141 5.66 11.98 -4.77
CA PRO A 141 5.62 11.35 -3.45
C PRO A 141 4.45 11.83 -2.57
N LEU A 142 4.01 13.09 -2.69
CA LEU A 142 2.82 13.59 -1.98
C LEU A 142 1.52 12.92 -2.46
N ARG A 143 1.43 12.60 -3.77
CA ARG A 143 0.28 11.87 -4.34
C ARG A 143 0.30 10.41 -3.92
N ALA A 144 1.49 9.79 -3.95
CA ALA A 144 1.71 8.47 -3.40
C ALA A 144 1.26 8.39 -1.93
N PHE A 145 1.65 9.37 -1.11
CA PHE A 145 1.27 9.43 0.30
C PHE A 145 -0.24 9.56 0.50
N LYS A 146 -0.93 10.39 -0.29
CA LYS A 146 -2.39 10.50 -0.24
C LYS A 146 -3.07 9.15 -0.53
N LEU A 147 -2.63 8.44 -1.57
CA LEU A 147 -3.16 7.11 -1.90
C LEU A 147 -2.82 6.05 -0.85
N ALA A 148 -1.58 6.05 -0.33
CA ALA A 148 -1.17 5.15 0.74
C ALA A 148 -2.00 5.37 2.01
N SER A 149 -2.27 6.64 2.37
CA SER A 149 -3.14 6.98 3.50
C SER A 149 -4.56 6.46 3.32
N LEU A 150 -5.11 6.56 2.10
CA LEU A 150 -6.41 5.96 1.76
C LEU A 150 -6.36 4.43 1.81
N ALA A 151 -5.28 3.79 1.33
CA ALA A 151 -5.11 2.35 1.42
C ALA A 151 -5.10 1.86 2.88
N MET A 152 -4.45 2.62 3.77
CA MET A 152 -4.39 2.34 5.21
C MET A 152 -5.76 2.36 5.88
N THR A 153 -6.73 3.16 5.40
CA THR A 153 -8.08 3.17 6.00
C THR A 153 -8.87 1.89 5.69
N HIS A 154 -8.50 1.16 4.63
CA HIS A 154 -9.12 -0.08 4.18
C HIS A 154 -8.39 -1.33 4.68
N LEU A 155 -7.21 -1.17 5.29
CA LEU A 155 -6.40 -2.26 5.81
C LEU A 155 -6.78 -2.59 7.25
N ASN A 156 -6.81 -3.88 7.57
CA ASN A 156 -6.88 -4.37 8.95
C ASN A 156 -5.96 -5.58 9.11
N LEU A 157 -4.87 -5.41 9.84
CA LEU A 157 -3.94 -6.46 10.26
C LEU A 157 -4.27 -6.87 11.71
N ALA A 158 -4.75 -8.09 11.86
CA ALA A 158 -5.05 -8.68 13.16
C ALA A 158 -3.77 -9.00 13.97
N TYR A 159 -3.93 -9.21 15.27
CA TYR A 159 -2.82 -9.43 16.20
C TYR A 159 -1.93 -10.65 15.88
N ASN A 160 -2.48 -11.64 15.17
CA ASN A 160 -1.85 -12.91 14.81
C ASN A 160 -1.37 -12.98 13.34
N GLN A 161 -1.25 -11.83 12.67
CA GLN A 161 -0.89 -11.75 11.25
C GLN A 161 0.50 -11.12 11.05
N ASP A 162 1.53 -11.71 11.65
CA ASP A 162 2.92 -11.23 11.59
C ASP A 162 3.66 -11.57 10.28
N THR A 163 3.06 -12.38 9.40
CA THR A 163 3.60 -12.72 8.06
C THR A 163 2.73 -12.22 6.91
N HIS A 164 1.77 -11.32 7.18
CA HIS A 164 0.84 -10.85 6.16
C HIS A 164 1.54 -9.99 5.09
N PRO A 165 1.26 -10.18 3.78
CA PRO A 165 1.97 -9.47 2.70
C PRO A 165 1.87 -7.94 2.80
N ALA A 166 0.73 -7.42 3.27
CA ALA A 166 0.51 -5.98 3.47
C ALA A 166 1.44 -5.34 4.51
N ILE A 167 2.17 -6.10 5.33
CA ILE A 167 3.17 -5.54 6.26
C ILE A 167 4.21 -4.72 5.49
N ASN A 168 4.65 -5.20 4.33
CA ASN A 168 5.61 -4.47 3.50
C ASN A 168 5.04 -3.14 2.98
N ASP A 169 3.74 -3.09 2.71
CA ASP A 169 3.07 -1.88 2.27
C ASP A 169 2.95 -0.86 3.40
N VAL A 170 2.61 -1.30 4.61
CA VAL A 170 2.56 -0.45 5.81
C VAL A 170 3.95 0.11 6.13
N LEU A 171 4.97 -0.75 6.16
CA LEU A 171 6.35 -0.34 6.42
C LEU A 171 6.83 0.70 5.39
N TRP A 172 6.50 0.49 4.12
CA TRP A 172 6.79 1.45 3.07
C TRP A 172 6.02 2.76 3.24
N ALA A 173 4.73 2.73 3.56
CA ALA A 173 3.93 3.93 3.78
C ALA A 173 4.49 4.79 4.93
N CYS A 174 4.95 4.15 6.01
CA CYS A 174 5.65 4.82 7.11
C CYS A 174 7.02 5.38 6.68
N ALA A 175 7.77 4.67 5.84
CA ALA A 175 9.03 5.18 5.32
C ALA A 175 8.83 6.40 4.39
N LEU A 176 7.83 6.33 3.51
CA LEU A 176 7.44 7.43 2.63
C LEU A 176 7.00 8.65 3.43
N SER A 177 6.11 8.48 4.42
CA SER A 177 5.66 9.60 5.25
C SER A 177 6.81 10.23 6.02
N HIS A 178 7.72 9.42 6.54
CA HIS A 178 8.91 9.91 7.23
C HIS A 178 9.86 10.67 6.31
N SER A 179 9.99 10.26 5.05
CA SER A 179 10.79 10.97 4.04
C SER A 179 10.19 12.32 3.62
N LEU A 180 8.85 12.44 3.65
CA LEU A 180 8.12 13.67 3.30
C LEU A 180 8.19 14.71 4.41
N GLY A 181 8.12 14.29 5.67
CA GLY A 181 8.29 15.18 6.81
C GLY A 181 7.49 14.78 8.04
N LYS A 182 7.56 15.64 9.06
CA LYS A 182 6.88 15.41 10.35
C LYS A 182 5.36 15.48 10.24
N ASN A 183 4.82 16.27 9.31
CA ASN A 183 3.38 16.45 9.15
C ASN A 183 2.73 15.18 8.59
N GLU A 184 3.35 14.60 7.56
CA GLU A 184 2.93 13.37 6.91
C GLU A 184 3.10 12.19 7.87
N LEU A 185 4.19 12.16 8.63
CA LEU A 185 4.37 11.17 9.70
C LEU A 185 3.28 11.28 10.77
N ALA A 186 2.93 12.50 11.20
CA ALA A 186 1.86 12.72 12.16
C ALA A 186 0.49 12.32 11.62
N ALA A 187 0.26 12.47 10.31
CA ALA A 187 -0.99 12.05 9.66
C ALA A 187 -1.11 10.52 9.49
N ILE A 188 -0.01 9.80 9.24
CA ILE A 188 -0.08 8.34 9.03
C ILE A 188 -0.21 7.55 10.33
N ILE A 189 0.35 8.05 11.44
CA ILE A 189 0.42 7.30 12.70
C ILE A 189 -0.97 6.89 13.23
N PRO A 190 -1.99 7.78 13.27
CA PRO A 190 -3.34 7.38 13.67
C PRO A 190 -3.92 6.27 12.77
N LEU A 191 -3.58 6.26 11.48
CA LEU A 191 -4.03 5.24 10.53
C LEU A 191 -3.35 3.90 10.79
N VAL A 192 -2.04 3.89 11.08
CA VAL A 192 -1.30 2.69 11.49
C VAL A 192 -1.90 2.10 12.76
N VAL A 193 -2.11 2.92 13.79
CA VAL A 193 -2.67 2.49 15.08
C VAL A 193 -4.06 1.87 14.92
N LYS A 194 -4.88 2.39 13.99
CA LYS A 194 -6.21 1.86 13.71
C LYS A 194 -6.19 0.57 12.88
N SER A 195 -5.24 0.43 11.97
CA SER A 195 -5.20 -0.66 11.00
C SER A 195 -4.34 -1.84 11.47
N VAL A 196 -3.34 -1.64 12.32
CA VAL A 196 -2.38 -2.69 12.71
C VAL A 196 -2.50 -3.01 14.19
N HIS A 197 -2.81 -4.26 14.49
CA HIS A 197 -2.98 -4.76 15.85
C HIS A 197 -1.89 -5.78 16.25
N CYS A 198 -0.99 -6.13 15.32
CA CYS A 198 0.12 -7.04 15.58
C CYS A 198 1.26 -6.31 16.30
N ALA A 199 1.55 -6.74 17.53
CA ALA A 199 2.51 -6.06 18.42
C ALA A 199 3.93 -5.99 17.83
N THR A 200 4.40 -7.07 17.20
CA THR A 200 5.73 -7.12 16.59
C THR A 200 5.85 -6.21 15.37
N VAL A 201 4.79 -6.11 14.56
CA VAL A 201 4.74 -5.21 13.41
C VAL A 201 4.73 -3.74 13.87
N LEU A 202 3.89 -3.40 14.85
CA LEU A 202 3.86 -2.06 15.44
C LEU A 202 5.22 -1.68 16.06
N SER A 203 5.87 -2.63 16.73
CA SER A 203 7.21 -2.45 17.31
C SER A 203 8.28 -2.20 16.24
N ASP A 204 8.23 -2.90 15.10
CA ASP A 204 9.15 -2.66 13.98
C ASP A 204 8.90 -1.29 13.34
N ILE A 205 7.62 -0.91 13.14
CA ILE A 205 7.26 0.43 12.64
C ILE A 205 7.79 1.51 13.59
N LEU A 206 7.54 1.37 14.89
CA LEU A 206 8.00 2.33 15.91
C LEU A 206 9.52 2.50 15.87
N ARG A 207 10.26 1.39 15.82
CA ARG A 207 11.73 1.41 15.72
C ARG A 207 12.20 2.11 14.45
N ARG A 208 11.55 1.90 13.31
CA ARG A 208 11.92 2.56 12.05
C ARG A 208 11.63 4.05 12.06
N CYS A 209 10.54 4.46 12.71
CA CYS A 209 10.17 5.87 12.85
C CYS A 209 11.06 6.65 13.84
N THR A 210 11.75 5.98 14.77
CA THR A 210 12.70 6.65 15.67
C THR A 210 14.09 6.83 15.05
N MET A 211 14.46 6.01 14.06
CA MET A 211 15.69 6.15 13.28
C MET A 211 15.58 7.29 12.27
N THR A 212 16.68 8.00 11.99
CA THR A 212 16.71 9.12 11.02
C THR A 212 16.28 8.66 9.62
N ALA A 213 15.48 9.48 8.92
CA ALA A 213 14.85 9.13 7.64
C ALA A 213 15.89 8.68 6.58
N PRO A 214 15.65 7.56 5.86
CA PRO A 214 16.45 7.17 4.72
C PRO A 214 16.41 8.28 3.66
N GLY A 215 17.57 8.78 3.23
CA GLY A 215 17.69 9.82 2.18
C GLY A 215 18.12 11.21 2.66
N LEU A 216 18.03 11.52 3.96
CA LEU A 216 18.58 12.77 4.52
C LEU A 216 20.06 12.68 4.94
N ALA A 217 20.69 11.51 4.82
CA ALA A 217 22.09 11.29 5.20
C ALA A 217 23.13 11.84 4.21
N GLY A 218 22.70 12.49 3.10
CA GLY A 218 23.57 12.80 1.96
C GLY A 218 23.72 14.27 1.55
N ILE A 219 23.19 15.25 2.29
CA ILE A 219 23.41 16.68 1.94
C ILE A 219 24.69 17.18 2.65
N PRO A 220 25.79 17.48 1.92
CA PRO A 220 26.99 18.03 2.54
C PRO A 220 26.67 19.45 3.03
N GLY A 221 26.71 19.67 4.35
CA GLY A 221 26.59 21.01 4.94
C GLY A 221 25.56 21.16 6.07
N ARG A 222 24.63 20.20 6.25
CA ARG A 222 23.77 20.17 7.46
C ARG A 222 24.40 19.24 8.50
N ARG A 223 25.03 19.82 9.52
CA ARG A 223 25.31 19.11 10.79
C ARG A 223 23.98 18.83 11.50
N ASN A 224 23.17 17.90 10.98
CA ASN A 224 22.06 17.34 11.74
C ASN A 224 22.63 16.19 12.57
N SER A 225 22.99 16.51 13.80
CA SER A 225 23.17 15.52 14.87
C SER A 225 22.06 14.47 14.76
N GLY A 226 22.42 13.18 14.76
CA GLY A 226 21.52 12.02 14.69
C GLY A 226 20.59 11.93 15.90
N LYS A 227 19.77 12.96 16.10
CA LYS A 227 18.88 13.11 17.23
C LYS A 227 17.65 12.27 16.91
N LEU A 228 17.63 11.06 17.48
CA LEU A 228 16.46 10.18 17.44
C LEU A 228 15.20 10.99 17.80
N MET A 229 14.11 10.74 17.10
CA MET A 229 12.82 11.31 17.50
C MET A 229 12.45 10.73 18.87
N SER A 230 12.18 11.61 19.82
CA SER A 230 11.75 11.20 21.17
C SER A 230 10.39 10.53 21.08
N THR A 231 10.33 9.29 21.56
CA THR A 231 9.12 8.47 21.67
C THR A 231 8.09 9.06 22.62
N ASP A 232 8.51 9.93 23.55
CA ASP A 232 7.61 10.61 24.49
C ASP A 232 6.90 11.83 23.89
N LYS A 233 7.19 12.20 22.64
CA LYS A 233 6.56 13.34 21.97
C LYS A 233 5.64 12.89 20.84
N ALA A 234 4.61 13.69 20.58
CA ALA A 234 3.78 13.52 19.39
C ALA A 234 4.66 13.62 18.13
N PRO A 235 4.40 12.79 17.09
CA PRO A 235 3.31 11.81 17.00
C PRO A 235 3.66 10.40 17.52
N LEU A 236 4.93 10.12 17.86
CA LEU A 236 5.40 8.77 18.20
C LEU A 236 4.86 8.23 19.51
N ARG A 237 4.47 9.11 20.45
CA ARG A 237 3.85 8.71 21.71
C ARG A 237 2.62 7.83 21.50
N GLN A 238 1.74 8.21 20.57
CA GLN A 238 0.53 7.45 20.25
C GLN A 238 0.87 6.05 19.70
N LEU A 239 1.90 5.96 18.86
CA LEU A 239 2.35 4.68 18.31
C LEU A 239 2.96 3.79 19.39
N LEU A 240 3.75 4.36 20.32
CA LEU A 240 4.29 3.63 21.46
C LEU A 240 3.19 3.08 22.36
N ASP A 241 2.22 3.91 22.75
CA ASP A 241 1.10 3.49 23.61
C ASP A 241 0.26 2.39 22.95
N ALA A 242 0.03 2.48 21.63
CA ALA A 242 -0.63 1.43 20.85
C ALA A 242 0.19 0.14 20.78
N THR A 243 1.51 0.24 20.63
CA THR A 243 2.42 -0.92 20.59
C THR A 243 2.42 -1.65 21.93
N ILE A 244 2.51 -0.91 23.04
CA ILE A 244 2.41 -1.43 24.41
C ILE A 244 1.06 -2.16 24.60
N SER A 245 -0.03 -1.51 24.20
CA SER A 245 -1.38 -2.10 24.29
C SER A 245 -1.52 -3.37 23.46
N ALA A 246 -0.94 -3.40 22.25
CA ALA A 246 -0.94 -4.58 21.40
C ALA A 246 -0.14 -5.74 22.02
N TYR A 247 1.00 -5.48 22.67
CA TYR A 247 1.75 -6.50 23.43
C TYR A 247 0.92 -7.07 24.58
N ILE A 248 0.22 -6.22 25.36
CA ILE A 248 -0.65 -6.66 26.45
C ILE A 248 -1.77 -7.56 25.91
N ASN A 249 -2.52 -7.09 24.91
CA ASN A 249 -3.64 -7.83 24.31
C ASN A 249 -3.19 -9.17 23.70
N THR A 250 -2.08 -9.15 22.97
CA THR A 250 -1.51 -10.36 22.36
C THR A 250 -1.04 -11.35 23.42
N THR A 251 -0.49 -10.87 24.54
CA THR A 251 -0.08 -11.73 25.66
C THR A 251 -1.29 -12.47 26.24
N HIS A 252 -2.38 -11.75 26.55
CA HIS A 252 -3.60 -12.36 27.06
C HIS A 252 -4.17 -13.39 26.07
N SER A 253 -4.21 -13.05 24.78
CA SER A 253 -4.67 -13.97 23.73
C SER A 253 -3.80 -15.23 23.60
N ARG A 254 -2.47 -15.09 23.58
CA ARG A 254 -1.57 -16.25 23.54
C ARG A 254 -1.74 -17.13 24.78
N LEU A 255 -1.94 -16.53 25.96
CA LEU A 255 -2.06 -17.26 27.22
C LEU A 255 -3.34 -18.06 27.37
N THR A 256 -4.43 -17.78 26.67
CA THR A 256 -5.66 -18.60 26.78
C THR A 256 -5.38 -20.05 26.36
N HIS A 257 -4.69 -20.25 25.23
CA HIS A 257 -4.46 -21.57 24.63
C HIS A 257 -2.99 -22.02 24.58
N ILE A 258 -2.08 -21.36 25.32
CA ILE A 258 -0.66 -21.74 25.33
C ILE A 258 -0.43 -23.17 25.86
N SER A 259 0.47 -23.89 25.20
CA SER A 259 0.95 -25.22 25.58
C SER A 259 2.46 -25.21 25.91
N PRO A 260 2.98 -26.20 26.65
CA PRO A 260 4.37 -26.20 27.13
C PRO A 260 5.44 -26.01 26.05
N ARG A 261 5.21 -26.50 24.83
CA ARG A 261 6.14 -26.34 23.70
C ARG A 261 6.34 -24.87 23.27
N HIS A 262 5.37 -24.00 23.55
CA HIS A 262 5.43 -22.58 23.18
C HIS A 262 5.95 -21.68 24.31
N TYR A 263 6.35 -22.24 25.46
CA TYR A 263 6.79 -21.43 26.61
C TYR A 263 8.05 -20.62 26.29
N GLY A 264 9.03 -21.21 25.60
CA GLY A 264 10.25 -20.48 25.19
C GLY A 264 9.95 -19.29 24.29
N GLU A 265 9.14 -19.51 23.23
CA GLU A 265 8.72 -18.44 22.32
C GLU A 265 7.92 -17.35 23.05
N PHE A 266 7.09 -17.72 24.02
CA PHE A 266 6.33 -16.76 24.81
C PHE A 266 7.21 -15.90 25.73
N ILE A 267 8.24 -16.48 26.34
CA ILE A 267 9.21 -15.72 27.15
C ILE A 267 10.02 -14.76 26.27
N GLU A 268 10.38 -15.18 25.06
CA GLU A 268 11.03 -14.31 24.08
C GLU A 268 10.11 -13.17 23.63
N PHE A 269 8.83 -13.46 23.40
CA PHE A 269 7.81 -12.46 23.10
C PHE A 269 7.68 -11.41 24.23
N LEU A 270 7.66 -11.84 25.50
CA LEU A 270 7.66 -10.92 26.65
C LEU A 270 8.96 -10.13 26.78
N SER A 271 10.09 -10.69 26.37
CA SER A 271 11.38 -9.98 26.36
C SER A 271 11.33 -8.81 25.37
N LYS A 272 10.78 -9.02 24.17
CA LYS A 272 10.53 -7.95 23.19
C LYS A 272 9.50 -6.92 23.67
N ALA A 273 8.47 -7.38 24.38
CA ALA A 273 7.52 -6.48 25.03
C ALA A 273 8.24 -5.56 26.03
N ARG A 274 9.09 -6.12 26.90
CA ARG A 274 9.90 -5.34 27.86
C ARG A 274 10.71 -4.25 27.19
N GLU A 275 11.44 -4.58 26.12
CA GLU A 275 12.23 -3.60 25.36
C GLU A 275 11.37 -2.43 24.87
N THR A 276 10.15 -2.72 24.41
CA THR A 276 9.20 -1.69 23.95
C THR A 276 8.68 -0.84 25.09
N PHE A 277 8.31 -1.45 26.22
CA PHE A 277 7.86 -0.71 27.41
C PHE A 277 8.93 0.27 27.86
N LEU A 278 10.20 -0.15 27.90
CA LEU A 278 11.34 0.69 28.32
C LEU A 278 11.57 1.94 27.44
N LEU A 279 10.90 2.06 26.28
CA LEU A 279 10.91 3.27 25.47
C LEU A 279 10.03 4.39 26.03
N ALA A 280 9.14 4.08 26.98
CA ALA A 280 8.32 5.07 27.70
C ALA A 280 9.02 5.50 28.99
N GLN A 281 8.86 6.77 29.38
CA GLN A 281 9.41 7.32 30.62
C GLN A 281 9.11 6.46 31.88
N ASP A 282 7.86 6.02 32.06
CA ASP A 282 7.43 5.15 33.18
C ASP A 282 7.32 3.67 32.79
N GLY A 283 7.96 3.28 31.69
CA GLY A 283 7.84 1.96 31.09
C GLY A 283 8.21 0.79 31.99
N HIS A 284 9.23 0.98 32.83
CA HIS A 284 9.68 -0.03 33.79
C HIS A 284 8.62 -0.35 34.86
N ILE A 285 7.92 0.68 35.37
CA ILE A 285 6.82 0.51 36.34
C ILE A 285 5.63 -0.17 35.66
N GLN A 286 5.25 0.28 34.47
CA GLN A 286 4.15 -0.31 33.70
C GLN A 286 4.41 -1.79 33.39
N PHE A 287 5.65 -2.15 33.01
CA PHE A 287 6.01 -3.53 32.72
C PHE A 287 5.98 -4.40 33.99
N ALA A 288 6.48 -3.91 35.12
CA ALA A 288 6.44 -4.64 36.39
C ALA A 288 4.98 -4.93 36.80
N GLN A 289 4.11 -3.91 36.75
CA GLN A 289 2.67 -4.06 37.02
C GLN A 289 2.00 -5.05 36.07
N PHE A 290 2.32 -4.99 34.77
CA PHE A 290 1.82 -5.93 33.78
C PHE A 290 2.22 -7.37 34.09
N ILE A 291 3.49 -7.62 34.44
CA ILE A 291 4.00 -8.94 34.79
C ILE A 291 3.34 -9.47 36.08
N ASP A 292 3.12 -8.61 37.08
CA ASP A 292 2.45 -9.04 38.32
C ASP A 292 0.97 -9.36 38.10
N ASN A 293 0.27 -8.58 37.28
CA ASN A 293 -1.09 -8.89 36.85
C ASN A 293 -1.12 -10.24 36.09
N LEU A 294 -0.17 -10.47 35.18
CA LEU A 294 -0.03 -11.73 34.45
C LEU A 294 0.09 -12.94 35.39
N LYS A 295 0.95 -12.83 36.41
CA LYS A 295 1.15 -13.88 37.43
C LYS A 295 -0.14 -14.14 38.23
N GLN A 296 -0.93 -13.11 38.51
CA GLN A 296 -2.19 -13.23 39.26
C GLN A 296 -3.30 -13.90 38.44
N ILE A 297 -3.57 -13.41 37.22
CA ILE A 297 -4.64 -13.93 36.36
C ILE A 297 -4.35 -15.38 35.94
N TYR A 298 -3.11 -15.68 35.58
CA TYR A 298 -2.72 -16.99 35.04
C TYR A 298 -1.97 -17.87 36.03
N LYS A 299 -2.19 -17.67 37.35
CA LYS A 299 -1.57 -18.45 38.44
C LYS A 299 -1.69 -19.97 38.31
N GLY A 300 -2.73 -20.46 37.61
CA GLY A 300 -2.93 -21.89 37.32
C GLY A 300 -1.83 -22.49 36.41
N LYS A 301 -1.14 -21.68 35.60
CA LYS A 301 -0.08 -22.12 34.68
C LYS A 301 1.29 -22.12 35.37
N LYS A 302 1.42 -22.92 36.45
CA LYS A 302 2.57 -22.91 37.38
C LYS A 302 3.95 -22.92 36.71
N LYS A 303 4.20 -23.86 35.78
CA LYS A 303 5.50 -23.99 35.11
C LYS A 303 5.85 -22.76 34.27
N LEU A 304 4.88 -22.19 33.56
CA LEU A 304 5.08 -20.96 32.81
C LEU A 304 5.34 -19.77 33.73
N MET A 305 4.57 -19.65 34.81
CA MET A 305 4.74 -18.54 35.77
C MET A 305 6.07 -18.61 36.53
N LEU A 306 6.64 -19.81 36.72
CA LEU A 306 8.00 -19.96 37.21
C LEU A 306 9.01 -19.32 36.23
N LEU A 307 8.93 -19.67 34.94
CA LEU A 307 9.81 -19.10 33.91
C LEU A 307 9.66 -17.57 33.80
N VAL A 308 8.43 -17.06 33.89
CA VAL A 308 8.18 -15.61 33.91
C VAL A 308 8.84 -14.96 35.12
N ARG A 309 8.77 -15.57 36.30
CA ARG A 309 9.42 -15.07 37.52
C ARG A 309 10.94 -15.12 37.42
N GLU A 310 11.52 -16.19 36.91
CA GLU A 310 12.97 -16.32 36.72
C GLU A 310 13.52 -15.27 35.75
N ARG A 311 12.74 -14.89 34.73
CA ARG A 311 13.19 -13.95 33.70
C ARG A 311 12.90 -12.48 34.02
N PHE A 312 11.78 -12.19 34.69
CA PHE A 312 11.24 -10.83 34.85
C PHE A 312 10.83 -10.47 36.29
N GLY A 313 11.04 -11.37 37.25
CA GLY A 313 10.74 -11.15 38.66
C GLY A 313 11.87 -10.47 39.42
#